data_AF-A0AAE0AQ86-F1
#
_entry.id   AF-A0AAE0AQ86-F1
#
_cell.length_a   1.000
_cell.length_b   1.000
_cell.length_c   1.000
_cell.angle_alpha   90.00
_cell.angle_beta   90.00
_cell.angle_gamma   90.00
#
_symmetry.space_group_name_H-M   'P 1'
#
loop_
_entity.id
_entity.type
_entity.pdbx_description
1 polymer ?
#
loop_
_entity_poly.entity_id
_entity_poly.type
_entity_poly.pdbx_seq_one_letter_code
_entity_poly.pdbx_strand_id
1 'polypeptide(L)'
;MPIDKFWMKSKKKLMEYFNGVQSFIDYSRKHVKDGDLKIFCPCINCCNRCKLDQSEVHTHLLHKGITLSYNKWFLHGNDEDSDNDSGSGSGESEMMNVEQCDDMHGLIEESFPQYPNRDAEKFYKLLEEAEQPLYSNCEKYSNLSFTVKLMHIKCINGWSDKSCSMLLEFLKDAFPMCEKLPMSYYEAKKVVKDLGLHYEKIDACKHNCVIYYKELADAFECPTCKLSRWNTDNESGGRMGKKIPWKVLRYFPVTPRLQKLFMSSKTATDMRWHSKNRFKDGILRHLVDSMAWKSFDYKHSLFANEHRNIRLGLATDGFIPYGNMNINYSIWPVILFPYSLPPWMCMKEPYVFLSLLILGSDGPSNDIDVYIRPLIDELKKL
;
A
#
# COMPACT_ATOMS: atom_id res chain seq x y z
N MET A 1 -48.60 6.11 12.13
CA MET A 1 -47.48 6.48 13.02
C MET A 1 -46.19 6.39 12.21
N PRO A 2 -45.30 7.39 12.27
CA PRO A 2 -43.99 7.27 11.63
C PRO A 2 -43.28 6.07 12.23
N ILE A 3 -42.80 5.17 11.37
CA ILE A 3 -42.07 3.99 11.81
C ILE A 3 -40.72 4.46 12.33
N ASP A 4 -40.40 4.17 13.59
CA ASP A 4 -39.08 4.43 14.12
C ASP A 4 -38.05 3.52 13.41
N LYS A 5 -37.08 4.13 12.75
CA LYS A 5 -35.99 3.46 12.00
C LYS A 5 -34.62 3.74 12.62
N PHE A 6 -34.55 4.46 13.75
CA PHE A 6 -33.28 4.76 14.41
C PHE A 6 -32.57 3.49 14.91
N TRP A 7 -33.35 2.47 15.30
CA TRP A 7 -32.85 1.16 15.70
C TRP A 7 -31.94 0.51 14.64
N MET A 8 -32.12 0.83 13.35
CA MET A 8 -31.27 0.29 12.28
C MET A 8 -29.79 0.67 12.49
N LYS A 9 -29.54 1.82 13.15
CA LYS A 9 -28.20 2.33 13.49
C LYS A 9 -27.72 1.90 14.88
N SER A 10 -28.58 1.29 15.71
CA SER A 10 -28.21 0.80 17.04
C SER A 10 -27.30 -0.43 16.96
N LYS A 11 -26.45 -0.64 17.98
CA LYS A 11 -25.58 -1.82 18.04
C LYS A 11 -26.44 -3.09 18.16
N LYS A 12 -26.14 -4.12 17.35
CA LYS A 12 -26.89 -5.41 17.31
C LYS A 12 -27.10 -6.11 18.66
N LYS A 13 -26.22 -5.85 19.64
CA LYS A 13 -26.28 -6.44 20.98
C LYS A 13 -27.22 -5.69 21.94
N LEU A 14 -27.75 -4.53 21.54
CA LEU A 14 -28.65 -3.73 22.36
C LEU A 14 -30.10 -4.13 22.12
N MET A 15 -30.91 -4.10 23.19
CA MET A 15 -32.33 -4.44 23.16
C MET A 15 -33.12 -3.62 22.12
N GLU A 16 -32.70 -2.38 21.89
CA GLU A 16 -33.26 -1.50 20.85
C GLU A 16 -33.21 -2.11 19.46
N TYR A 17 -32.10 -2.78 19.11
CA TYR A 17 -31.94 -3.43 17.82
C TYR A 17 -32.87 -4.64 17.69
N PHE A 18 -32.97 -5.47 18.75
CA PHE A 18 -33.87 -6.62 18.78
C PHE A 18 -35.34 -6.18 18.62
N ASN A 19 -35.77 -5.17 19.38
CA ASN A 19 -37.12 -4.61 19.30
C ASN A 19 -37.41 -3.99 17.94
N GLY A 20 -36.41 -3.34 17.34
CA GLY A 20 -36.48 -2.78 16.00
C GLY A 20 -36.64 -3.84 14.91
N VAL A 21 -35.87 -4.93 14.99
CA VAL A 21 -36.00 -6.07 14.07
C VAL A 21 -37.37 -6.72 14.19
N GLN A 22 -37.86 -6.94 15.41
CA GLN A 22 -39.21 -7.47 15.61
C GLN A 22 -40.28 -6.55 15.01
N SER A 23 -40.15 -5.24 15.23
CA SER A 23 -41.07 -4.25 14.66
C SER A 23 -41.05 -4.24 13.13
N PHE A 24 -39.89 -4.43 12.50
CA PHE A 24 -39.76 -4.55 11.05
C PHE A 24 -40.46 -5.80 10.50
N ILE A 25 -40.30 -6.95 11.16
CA ILE A 25 -40.96 -8.20 10.75
C ILE A 25 -42.48 -8.07 10.88
N ASP A 26 -42.96 -7.52 12.00
CA ASP A 26 -44.39 -7.30 12.25
C ASP A 26 -45.00 -6.32 11.25
N TYR A 27 -44.25 -5.28 10.88
CA TYR A 27 -44.65 -4.34 9.83
C TYR A 27 -44.73 -5.03 8.48
N SER A 28 -43.66 -5.72 8.08
CA SER A 28 -43.59 -6.43 6.80
C SER A 28 -44.73 -7.43 6.63
N ARG A 29 -45.07 -8.16 7.70
CA ARG A 29 -46.18 -9.13 7.71
C ARG A 29 -47.52 -8.54 7.31
N LYS A 30 -47.80 -7.29 7.67
CA LYS A 30 -49.07 -6.62 7.34
C LYS A 30 -49.19 -6.24 5.86
N HIS A 31 -48.07 -6.23 5.13
CA HIS A 31 -47.98 -5.74 3.76
C HIS A 31 -47.67 -6.84 2.73
N VAL A 32 -47.69 -8.11 3.16
CA VAL A 32 -47.55 -9.26 2.24
C VAL A 32 -48.94 -9.70 1.78
N LYS A 33 -49.10 -9.95 0.48
CA LYS A 33 -50.35 -10.42 -0.11
C LYS A 33 -50.75 -11.79 0.46
N ASP A 34 -52.04 -12.00 0.69
CA ASP A 34 -52.58 -13.25 1.23
C ASP A 34 -52.08 -14.47 0.42
N GLY A 35 -51.36 -15.38 1.10
CA GLY A 35 -50.84 -16.63 0.54
C GLY A 35 -49.33 -16.68 0.27
N ASP A 36 -48.62 -15.55 0.25
CA ASP A 36 -47.14 -15.52 0.16
C ASP A 36 -46.56 -15.43 1.58
N LEU A 37 -45.96 -16.49 2.11
CA LEU A 37 -45.39 -16.48 3.47
C LEU A 37 -43.97 -15.89 3.52
N LYS A 38 -43.41 -15.56 2.34
CA LYS A 38 -42.02 -15.13 2.19
C LYS A 38 -41.93 -13.63 1.98
N ILE A 39 -40.94 -13.02 2.64
CA ILE A 39 -40.63 -11.58 2.52
C ILE A 39 -39.24 -11.39 1.95
N PHE A 40 -39.01 -10.25 1.28
CA PHE A 40 -37.67 -9.90 0.86
C PHE A 40 -36.77 -9.71 2.08
N CYS A 41 -35.56 -10.25 2.07
CA CYS A 41 -34.66 -10.14 3.19
C CYS A 41 -33.79 -8.88 3.05
N PRO A 42 -33.98 -7.81 3.85
CA PRO A 42 -33.15 -6.60 3.76
C PRO A 42 -31.85 -6.74 4.54
N CYS A 43 -31.45 -7.97 4.91
CA CYS A 43 -30.19 -8.15 5.60
C CYS A 43 -29.02 -7.80 4.68
N ILE A 44 -27.89 -7.45 5.28
CA ILE A 44 -26.68 -7.01 4.58
C ILE A 44 -26.23 -8.01 3.50
N ASN A 45 -26.48 -9.31 3.68
CA ASN A 45 -26.08 -10.32 2.70
C ASN A 45 -27.13 -10.53 1.60
N CYS A 46 -28.42 -10.40 1.93
CA CYS A 46 -29.50 -10.68 0.98
C CYS A 46 -29.88 -9.43 0.17
N CYS A 47 -29.73 -8.23 0.72
CA CYS A 47 -30.00 -6.96 0.05
C CYS A 47 -31.32 -6.92 -0.73
N ASN A 48 -32.39 -7.48 -0.17
CA ASN A 48 -33.70 -7.64 -0.78
C ASN A 48 -33.72 -8.45 -2.10
N ARG A 49 -32.71 -9.28 -2.37
CA ARG A 49 -32.64 -10.13 -3.58
C ARG A 49 -33.32 -11.49 -3.41
N CYS A 50 -33.51 -11.94 -2.18
CA CYS A 50 -34.11 -13.25 -1.88
C CYS A 50 -35.38 -13.07 -1.06
N LYS A 51 -36.43 -13.81 -1.43
CA LYS A 51 -37.62 -14.02 -0.60
C LYS A 51 -37.39 -15.21 0.33
N LEU A 52 -37.42 -14.97 1.62
CA LEU A 52 -37.19 -15.98 2.66
C LEU A 52 -38.36 -15.99 3.64
N ASP A 53 -38.48 -17.07 4.40
CA ASP A 53 -39.49 -17.14 5.45
C ASP A 53 -39.17 -16.12 6.55
N GLN A 54 -40.20 -15.63 7.24
CA GLN A 54 -40.05 -14.55 8.22
C GLN A 54 -39.08 -14.92 9.37
N SER A 55 -39.04 -16.20 9.76
CA SER A 55 -38.10 -16.73 10.75
C SER A 55 -36.65 -16.67 10.28
N GLU A 56 -36.41 -16.94 8.99
CA GLU A 56 -35.09 -16.84 8.37
C GLU A 56 -34.67 -15.39 8.21
N VAL A 57 -35.60 -14.50 7.81
CA VAL A 57 -35.33 -13.06 7.74
C VAL A 57 -35.01 -12.50 9.12
N HIS A 58 -35.78 -12.86 10.15
CA HIS A 58 -35.50 -12.47 11.53
C HIS A 58 -34.10 -12.93 11.96
N THR A 59 -33.75 -14.20 11.73
CA THR A 59 -32.42 -14.75 12.04
C THR A 59 -31.32 -14.01 11.27
N HIS A 60 -31.55 -13.70 10.00
CA HIS A 60 -30.63 -12.93 9.17
C HIS A 60 -30.45 -11.50 9.69
N LEU A 61 -31.51 -10.83 10.13
CA LEU A 61 -31.40 -9.48 10.66
C LEU A 61 -30.66 -9.46 12.01
N LEU A 62 -30.88 -10.45 12.88
CA LEU A 62 -30.15 -10.56 14.15
C LEU A 62 -28.66 -10.87 13.96
N HIS A 63 -28.32 -11.82 13.08
CA HIS A 63 -26.92 -12.21 12.86
C HIS A 63 -26.20 -11.26 11.90
N LYS A 64 -26.78 -11.02 10.73
CA LYS A 64 -26.14 -10.31 9.60
C LYS A 64 -26.40 -8.81 9.66
N GLY A 65 -27.49 -8.37 10.29
CA GLY A 65 -27.85 -6.96 10.35
C GLY A 65 -28.67 -6.52 9.15
N ILE A 66 -29.33 -5.38 9.27
CA ILE A 66 -30.13 -4.74 8.21
C ILE A 66 -29.28 -3.78 7.39
N THR A 67 -29.55 -3.70 6.08
CA THR A 67 -28.89 -2.75 5.18
C THR A 67 -29.30 -1.31 5.52
N LEU A 68 -28.34 -0.48 5.96
CA LEU A 68 -28.59 0.90 6.40
C LEU A 68 -29.10 1.82 5.28
N SER A 69 -28.74 1.54 4.03
CA SER A 69 -29.25 2.28 2.86
C SER A 69 -30.70 1.95 2.54
N TYR A 70 -31.26 0.88 3.12
CA TYR A 70 -32.65 0.50 2.93
C TYR A 70 -33.58 1.21 3.92
N ASN A 71 -33.57 2.55 3.87
CA ASN A 71 -34.37 3.40 4.74
C ASN A 71 -35.82 3.60 4.21
N LYS A 72 -36.02 3.51 2.90
CA LYS A 72 -37.34 3.46 2.26
C LYS A 72 -37.71 1.99 2.05
N TRP A 73 -38.67 1.49 2.82
CA TRP A 73 -39.08 0.08 2.77
C TRP A 73 -40.07 -0.20 1.63
N PHE A 74 -39.74 0.24 0.41
CA PHE A 74 -40.62 0.18 -0.76
C PHE A 74 -41.02 -1.24 -1.17
N LEU A 75 -40.23 -2.26 -0.78
CA LEU A 75 -40.57 -3.68 -1.02
C LEU A 75 -41.41 -4.29 0.11
N HIS A 76 -41.65 -3.53 1.17
CA HIS A 76 -42.38 -3.94 2.36
C HIS A 76 -43.53 -2.97 2.70
N GLY A 77 -44.01 -2.21 1.70
CA GLY A 77 -45.22 -1.39 1.79
C GLY A 77 -45.05 0.03 2.34
N ASN A 78 -43.82 0.55 2.37
CA ASN A 78 -43.59 1.96 2.72
C ASN A 78 -43.61 2.84 1.47
N ASP A 79 -44.81 3.26 1.07
CA ASP A 79 -45.06 4.26 0.02
C ASP A 79 -45.16 5.65 0.66
N GLU A 80 -44.01 6.27 0.91
CA GLU A 80 -43.93 7.73 1.07
C GLU A 80 -43.63 8.33 -0.31
N ASP A 81 -44.70 8.43 -1.12
CA ASP A 81 -44.97 9.39 -2.20
C ASP A 81 -45.98 8.77 -3.20
N SER A 82 -47.29 8.87 -2.89
CA SER A 82 -48.35 8.71 -3.90
C SER A 82 -49.14 10.02 -3.99
N ASP A 83 -48.56 11.01 -4.65
CA ASP A 83 -49.37 12.05 -5.28
C ASP A 83 -49.65 11.64 -6.72
N ASN A 84 -50.94 11.50 -6.98
CA ASN A 84 -51.62 11.23 -8.25
C ASN A 84 -50.90 11.76 -9.50
N ASP A 85 -50.70 10.89 -10.49
CA ASP A 85 -51.19 11.22 -11.82
C ASP A 85 -51.67 9.97 -12.57
N SER A 86 -52.76 10.18 -13.30
CA SER A 86 -53.56 9.17 -13.98
C SER A 86 -52.98 8.93 -15.37
N GLY A 87 -52.69 7.67 -15.73
CA GLY A 87 -52.22 7.35 -17.08
C GLY A 87 -52.47 5.90 -17.45
N SER A 88 -53.58 5.65 -18.13
CA SER A 88 -53.92 4.39 -18.78
C SER A 88 -52.92 4.08 -19.91
N GLY A 89 -52.44 2.84 -20.02
CA GLY A 89 -51.58 2.43 -21.13
C GLY A 89 -50.98 1.03 -20.98
N SER A 90 -51.65 0.07 -21.62
CA SER A 90 -51.22 -1.22 -22.19
C SER A 90 -49.75 -1.66 -22.04
N GLY A 91 -49.61 -2.97 -21.79
CA GLY A 91 -48.33 -3.62 -21.54
C GLY A 91 -47.32 -3.58 -22.69
N GLU A 92 -46.07 -3.51 -22.27
CA GLU A 92 -44.93 -4.21 -22.87
C GLU A 92 -43.92 -4.42 -21.73
N SER A 93 -43.56 -5.67 -21.48
CA SER A 93 -42.54 -6.05 -20.52
C SER A 93 -41.17 -5.67 -21.08
N GLU A 94 -40.73 -4.44 -20.85
CA GLU A 94 -39.35 -4.04 -21.08
C GLU A 94 -38.45 -4.71 -20.03
N MET A 95 -37.75 -5.75 -20.47
CA MET A 95 -36.54 -6.27 -19.84
C MET A 95 -35.52 -5.13 -19.69
N MET A 96 -35.49 -4.48 -18.52
CA MET A 96 -34.32 -3.71 -18.14
C MET A 96 -33.22 -4.69 -17.72
N ASN A 97 -32.25 -4.84 -18.62
CA ASN A 97 -30.92 -5.40 -18.39
C ASN A 97 -30.33 -4.85 -17.08
N VAL A 98 -30.29 -5.68 -16.04
CA VAL A 98 -29.43 -5.48 -14.87
C VAL A 98 -28.23 -6.41 -15.01
N GLU A 99 -27.45 -6.21 -16.07
CA GLU A 99 -26.05 -6.62 -16.09
C GLU A 99 -25.25 -5.58 -15.28
N GLN A 100 -24.32 -6.05 -14.45
CA GLN A 100 -23.46 -5.32 -13.52
C GLN A 100 -24.06 -4.94 -12.15
N CYS A 101 -24.03 -5.89 -11.21
CA CYS A 101 -23.57 -5.60 -9.85
C CYS A 101 -23.00 -6.85 -9.15
N ASP A 102 -22.15 -7.59 -9.85
CA ASP A 102 -21.23 -8.53 -9.20
C ASP A 102 -20.02 -7.73 -8.71
N ASP A 103 -20.12 -7.09 -7.54
CA ASP A 103 -19.04 -6.98 -6.54
C ASP A 103 -19.47 -6.17 -5.31
N MET A 104 -20.35 -6.72 -4.46
CA MET A 104 -20.58 -6.17 -3.10
C MET A 104 -20.25 -7.17 -1.99
N HIS A 105 -19.86 -8.39 -2.33
CA HIS A 105 -19.45 -9.37 -1.31
C HIS A 105 -18.00 -9.17 -0.87
N GLY A 106 -17.14 -8.58 -1.72
CA GLY A 106 -15.73 -8.35 -1.43
C GLY A 106 -15.42 -7.12 -0.56
N LEU A 107 -16.38 -6.21 -0.38
CA LEU A 107 -16.21 -4.92 0.32
C LEU A 107 -16.77 -4.92 1.75
N ILE A 108 -17.66 -5.86 2.10
CA ILE A 108 -18.37 -5.81 3.40
C ILE A 108 -17.49 -6.33 4.56
N GLU A 109 -16.54 -7.23 4.32
CA GLU A 109 -15.54 -7.59 5.35
C GLU A 109 -14.62 -6.42 5.74
N GLU A 110 -14.53 -5.37 4.93
CA GLU A 110 -13.67 -4.19 5.17
C GLU A 110 -14.42 -2.96 5.70
N SER A 111 -15.73 -3.10 5.95
CA SER A 111 -16.57 -2.01 6.45
C SER A 111 -16.50 -1.80 7.97
N PHE A 112 -15.67 -2.57 8.69
CA PHE A 112 -15.19 -2.16 10.00
C PHE A 112 -13.97 -1.27 9.79
N PRO A 113 -13.98 0.00 10.26
CA PRO A 113 -12.77 0.80 10.28
C PRO A 113 -11.71 0.03 11.06
N GLN A 114 -10.71 -0.52 10.36
CA GLN A 114 -9.52 -1.01 11.03
C GLN A 114 -8.77 0.24 11.49
N TYR A 115 -8.72 0.44 12.80
CA TYR A 115 -7.87 1.48 13.36
C TYR A 115 -6.44 1.20 12.89
N PRO A 116 -5.72 2.23 12.41
CA PRO A 116 -4.35 2.07 12.01
C PRO A 116 -3.57 1.42 13.14
N ASN A 117 -2.73 0.43 12.82
CA ASN A 117 -1.84 -0.11 13.82
C ASN A 117 -0.87 1.00 14.29
N ARG A 118 -0.20 0.78 15.43
CA ARG A 118 0.69 1.76 16.04
C ARG A 118 1.76 2.32 15.09
N ASP A 119 2.22 1.53 14.12
CA ASP A 119 3.24 1.97 13.17
C ASP A 119 2.64 2.79 12.02
N ALA A 120 1.44 2.43 11.56
CA ALA A 120 0.66 3.24 10.63
C ALA A 120 0.27 4.60 11.24
N GLU A 121 -0.15 4.63 12.51
CA GLU A 121 -0.46 5.88 13.25
C GLU A 121 0.74 6.82 13.29
N LYS A 122 1.92 6.30 13.67
CA LYS A 122 3.16 7.09 13.66
C LYS A 122 3.46 7.65 12.27
N PHE A 123 3.32 6.82 11.24
CA PHE A 123 3.59 7.26 9.87
C PHE A 123 2.60 8.33 9.41
N TYR A 124 1.30 8.17 9.66
CA TYR A 124 0.30 9.18 9.30
C TYR A 124 0.56 10.50 10.00
N LYS A 125 0.92 10.46 11.30
CA LYS A 125 1.27 11.68 12.03
C LYS A 125 2.50 12.38 11.43
N LEU A 126 3.55 11.63 11.11
CA LEU A 126 4.74 12.18 10.46
C LEU A 126 4.42 12.77 9.08
N LEU A 127 3.58 12.08 8.30
CA LEU A 127 3.16 12.52 6.98
C LEU A 127 2.34 13.81 7.08
N GLU A 128 1.36 13.87 7.99
CA GLU A 128 0.53 15.04 8.22
C GLU A 128 1.37 16.25 8.65
N GLU A 129 2.35 16.05 9.54
CA GLU A 129 3.27 17.10 9.97
C GLU A 129 4.14 17.61 8.82
N ALA A 130 4.62 16.71 7.96
CA ALA A 130 5.50 17.02 6.84
C ALA A 130 4.74 17.64 5.64
N GLU A 131 3.48 17.26 5.44
CA GLU A 131 2.62 17.80 4.39
C GLU A 131 2.00 19.15 4.73
N GLN A 132 2.12 19.63 5.97
CA GLN A 132 1.71 20.98 6.31
C GLN A 132 2.34 22.00 5.37
N PRO A 133 1.60 23.05 4.98
CA PRO A 133 2.13 24.19 4.23
C PRO A 133 3.44 24.71 4.85
N LEU A 134 4.36 25.16 4.00
CA LEU A 134 5.66 25.69 4.45
C LEU A 134 5.49 26.85 5.44
N TYR A 135 4.47 27.68 5.20
CA TYR A 135 3.96 28.72 6.09
C TYR A 135 2.46 28.90 5.82
N SER A 136 1.75 29.65 6.67
CA SER A 136 0.31 29.90 6.52
C SER A 136 -0.05 30.41 5.12
N ASN A 137 -1.02 29.78 4.47
CA ASN A 137 -1.48 30.07 3.10
C ASN A 137 -0.45 29.79 1.98
N CYS A 138 0.63 29.03 2.25
CA CYS A 138 1.52 28.59 1.18
C CYS A 138 0.87 27.45 0.38
N GLU A 139 0.36 27.76 -0.81
CA GLU A 139 -0.28 26.75 -1.68
C GLU A 139 0.73 25.91 -2.47
N LYS A 140 1.92 26.46 -2.74
CA LYS A 140 2.89 25.85 -3.65
C LYS A 140 3.76 24.78 -3.00
N TYR A 141 4.13 24.97 -1.74
CA TYR A 141 5.08 24.11 -1.05
C TYR A 141 4.60 23.73 0.35
N SER A 142 4.61 22.43 0.62
CA SER A 142 4.66 21.88 1.98
C SER A 142 6.08 21.87 2.53
N ASN A 143 6.23 21.69 3.84
CA ASN A 143 7.53 21.50 4.50
C ASN A 143 8.33 20.34 3.86
N LEU A 144 7.65 19.23 3.55
CA LEU A 144 8.25 18.07 2.91
C LEU A 144 8.73 18.38 1.50
N SER A 145 7.85 18.90 0.65
CA SER A 145 8.18 19.18 -0.76
C SER A 145 9.31 20.21 -0.88
N PHE A 146 9.33 21.23 -0.02
CA PHE A 146 10.41 22.20 0.05
C PHE A 146 11.73 21.55 0.48
N THR A 147 11.71 20.76 1.56
CA THR A 147 12.90 20.06 2.09
C THR A 147 13.50 19.11 1.05
N VAL A 148 12.65 18.29 0.40
CA VAL A 148 13.08 17.36 -0.65
C VAL A 148 13.65 18.12 -1.85
N LYS A 149 13.00 19.22 -2.27
CA LYS A 149 13.50 20.04 -3.39
C LYS A 149 14.85 20.66 -3.07
N LEU A 150 15.05 21.17 -1.85
CA LEU A 150 16.34 21.72 -1.41
C LEU A 150 17.43 20.64 -1.36
N MET A 151 17.12 19.46 -0.83
CA MET A 151 18.06 18.33 -0.82
C MET A 151 18.44 17.88 -2.24
N HIS A 152 17.49 17.90 -3.16
CA HIS A 152 17.75 17.60 -4.57
C HIS A 152 18.67 18.63 -5.22
N ILE A 153 18.42 19.93 -4.99
CA ILE A 153 19.30 21.03 -5.45
C ILE A 153 20.71 20.87 -4.88
N LYS A 154 20.82 20.58 -3.57
CA LYS A 154 22.10 20.32 -2.90
C LYS A 154 22.86 19.20 -3.60
N CYS A 155 22.20 18.09 -3.91
CA CYS A 155 22.82 16.93 -4.55
C CYS A 155 23.28 17.24 -5.98
N ILE A 156 22.42 17.85 -6.81
CA ILE A 156 22.76 18.18 -8.20
C ILE A 156 23.93 19.16 -8.28
N ASN A 157 23.97 20.14 -7.39
CA ASN A 157 24.97 21.20 -7.42
C ASN A 157 26.19 20.92 -6.52
N GLY A 158 26.30 19.71 -5.94
CA GLY A 158 27.45 19.32 -5.14
C GLY A 158 27.65 20.15 -3.87
N TRP A 159 26.59 20.72 -3.29
CA TRP A 159 26.69 21.54 -2.08
C TRP A 159 27.15 20.71 -0.88
N SER A 160 28.05 21.28 -0.08
CA SER A 160 28.47 20.68 1.18
C SER A 160 27.32 20.61 2.20
N ASP A 161 27.40 19.69 3.16
CA ASP A 161 26.41 19.61 4.24
C ASP A 161 26.42 20.88 5.11
N LYS A 162 27.61 21.49 5.28
CA LYS A 162 27.78 22.77 5.98
C LYS A 162 27.08 23.91 5.26
N SER A 163 27.33 24.10 3.97
CA SER A 163 26.71 25.18 3.18
C SER A 163 25.20 25.04 3.10
N CYS A 164 24.68 23.81 2.99
CA CYS A 164 23.24 23.57 3.03
C CYS A 164 22.63 23.90 4.40
N SER A 165 23.34 23.61 5.50
CA SER A 165 22.88 23.95 6.85
C SER A 165 22.89 25.46 7.07
N MET A 166 23.95 26.16 6.68
CA MET A 166 24.01 27.62 6.73
C MET A 166 22.87 28.28 5.94
N LEU A 167 22.52 27.73 4.77
CA LEU A 167 21.38 28.22 4.00
C LEU A 167 20.05 27.97 4.72
N LEU A 168 19.85 26.80 5.32
CA LEU A 168 18.63 26.50 6.10
C LEU A 168 18.49 27.44 7.31
N GLU A 169 19.58 27.69 8.02
CA GLU A 169 19.63 28.66 9.12
C GLU A 169 19.26 30.06 8.64
N PHE A 170 19.88 30.53 7.54
CA PHE A 170 19.57 31.83 6.95
C PHE A 170 18.11 31.93 6.48
N LEU A 171 17.58 30.87 5.85
CA LEU A 171 16.19 30.84 5.42
C LEU A 171 15.26 30.93 6.63
N LYS A 172 15.52 30.23 7.73
CA LYS A 172 14.64 30.32 8.91
C LYS A 172 14.71 31.68 9.59
N ASP A 173 15.88 32.31 9.60
CA ASP A 173 16.08 33.67 10.11
C ASP A 173 15.34 34.72 9.26
N ALA A 174 15.50 34.66 7.93
CA ALA A 174 14.80 35.54 6.99
C ALA A 174 13.29 35.28 6.95
N PHE A 175 12.87 34.05 7.22
CA PHE A 175 11.50 33.56 7.07
C PHE A 175 11.01 32.88 8.37
N PRO A 176 10.72 33.66 9.43
CA PRO A 176 10.37 33.11 10.75
C PRO A 176 9.03 32.37 10.79
N MET A 177 8.09 32.67 9.87
CA MET A 177 6.83 31.91 9.78
C MET A 177 6.98 30.48 9.24
N CYS A 178 8.18 30.09 8.78
CA CYS A 178 8.50 28.72 8.37
C CYS A 178 8.96 27.87 9.58
N GLU A 179 8.16 27.82 10.65
CA GLU A 179 8.57 27.25 11.95
C GLU A 179 9.03 25.78 11.87
N LYS A 180 8.37 24.99 11.02
CA LYS A 180 8.63 23.55 10.83
C LYS A 180 9.77 23.24 9.86
N LEU A 181 10.41 24.25 9.27
CA LEU A 181 11.55 24.04 8.40
C LEU A 181 12.76 23.52 9.23
N PRO A 182 13.47 22.47 8.76
CA PRO A 182 14.69 22.00 9.41
C PRO A 182 15.76 23.10 9.51
N MET A 183 16.48 23.15 10.63
CA MET A 183 17.58 24.10 10.84
C MET A 183 18.91 23.62 10.28
N SER A 184 19.02 22.34 9.92
CA SER A 184 20.25 21.78 9.40
C SER A 184 20.00 20.70 8.35
N TYR A 185 21.03 20.40 7.57
CA TYR A 185 20.98 19.27 6.64
C TYR A 185 20.76 17.94 7.38
N TYR A 186 21.27 17.80 8.61
CA TYR A 186 21.07 16.61 9.41
C TYR A 186 19.59 16.42 9.79
N GLU A 187 18.92 17.49 10.23
CA GLU A 187 17.48 17.46 10.54
C GLU A 187 16.65 17.20 9.28
N ALA A 188 16.96 17.86 8.17
CA ALA A 188 16.30 17.62 6.88
C ALA A 188 16.41 16.14 6.47
N LYS A 189 17.62 15.58 6.58
CA LYS A 189 17.87 14.16 6.30
C LYS A 189 17.12 13.23 7.27
N LYS A 190 16.95 13.63 8.53
CA LYS A 190 16.18 12.86 9.52
C LYS A 190 14.70 12.81 9.14
N VAL A 191 14.10 13.93 8.73
CA VAL A 191 12.70 13.96 8.24
C VAL A 191 12.52 12.98 7.07
N VAL A 192 13.42 13.03 6.08
CA VAL A 192 13.40 12.09 4.94
C VAL A 192 13.61 10.64 5.37
N LYS A 193 14.49 10.39 6.35
CA LYS A 193 14.76 9.06 6.91
C LYS A 193 13.50 8.48 7.58
N ASP A 194 12.84 9.28 8.41
CA ASP A 194 11.67 8.89 9.22
C ASP A 194 10.45 8.63 8.32
N LEU A 195 10.36 9.29 7.17
CA LEU A 195 9.38 9.00 6.12
C LEU A 195 9.69 7.71 5.32
N GLY A 196 10.75 6.98 5.67
CA GLY A 196 11.08 5.69 5.06
C GLY A 196 11.83 5.79 3.73
N LEU A 197 12.50 6.92 3.47
CA LEU A 197 13.38 7.11 2.30
C LEU A 197 14.85 6.85 2.64
N HIS A 198 15.11 6.02 3.66
CA HIS A 198 16.45 5.66 4.09
C HIS A 198 16.95 4.40 3.39
N TYR A 199 18.26 4.19 3.48
CA TYR A 199 18.91 2.97 3.05
C TYR A 199 19.93 2.55 4.09
N GLU A 200 20.15 1.25 4.16
CA GLU A 200 21.18 0.61 4.95
C GLU A 200 22.45 0.49 4.12
N LYS A 201 23.59 0.68 4.76
CA LYS A 201 24.90 0.46 4.14
C LYS A 201 25.44 -0.87 4.65
N ILE A 202 25.71 -1.78 3.72
CA ILE A 202 26.27 -3.08 4.02
C ILE A 202 27.60 -3.17 3.29
N ASP A 203 28.67 -3.45 4.03
CA ASP A 203 29.98 -3.56 3.43
C ASP A 203 30.08 -4.86 2.61
N ALA A 204 30.86 -4.83 1.55
CA ALA A 204 31.08 -5.98 0.69
C ALA A 204 32.57 -6.24 0.46
N CYS A 205 32.91 -7.50 0.28
CA CYS A 205 34.27 -7.91 -0.08
C CYS A 205 34.66 -7.30 -1.43
N LYS A 206 35.94 -6.93 -1.59
CA LYS A 206 36.50 -6.42 -2.86
C LYS A 206 36.20 -7.36 -4.04
N HIS A 207 36.32 -8.66 -3.82
CA HIS A 207 36.11 -9.72 -4.83
C HIS A 207 34.69 -10.31 -4.78
N ASN A 208 33.70 -9.58 -4.24
CA ASN A 208 32.29 -9.97 -4.18
C ASN A 208 31.98 -11.29 -3.43
N CYS A 209 32.95 -11.93 -2.80
CA CYS A 209 32.75 -13.25 -2.18
C CYS A 209 31.67 -13.27 -1.10
N VAL A 210 31.57 -12.18 -0.32
CA VAL A 210 30.59 -12.01 0.76
C VAL A 210 30.19 -10.55 0.90
N ILE A 211 28.98 -10.34 1.44
CA ILE A 211 28.61 -9.11 2.13
C ILE A 211 28.74 -9.32 3.65
N TYR A 212 29.20 -8.28 4.35
CA TYR A 212 29.35 -8.28 5.81
C TYR A 212 27.99 -8.03 6.46
N TYR A 213 27.11 -9.03 6.37
CA TYR A 213 25.72 -9.00 6.78
C TYR A 213 25.43 -10.14 7.78
N LYS A 214 24.57 -9.88 8.78
CA LYS A 214 24.20 -10.81 9.86
C LYS A 214 25.40 -11.50 10.50
N GLU A 215 25.63 -12.77 10.19
CA GLU A 215 26.65 -13.60 10.83
C GLU A 215 28.07 -13.09 10.52
N LEU A 216 28.23 -12.33 9.44
CA LEU A 216 29.49 -11.70 9.04
C LEU A 216 29.55 -10.20 9.34
N ALA A 217 28.58 -9.64 10.08
CA ALA A 217 28.50 -8.20 10.33
C ALA A 217 29.73 -7.64 11.05
N ASP A 218 30.30 -8.41 11.98
CA ASP A 218 31.47 -8.03 12.79
C ASP A 218 32.79 -8.59 12.25
N ALA A 219 32.77 -9.29 11.11
CA ALA A 219 33.97 -9.84 10.52
C ALA A 219 34.89 -8.72 9.99
N PHE A 220 36.19 -8.86 10.28
CA PHE A 220 37.25 -7.94 9.84
C PHE A 220 37.89 -8.36 8.51
N GLU A 221 37.76 -9.64 8.15
CA GLU A 221 38.33 -10.24 6.95
C GLU A 221 37.30 -11.11 6.22
N CYS A 222 37.48 -11.30 4.93
CA CYS A 222 36.63 -12.19 4.14
C CYS A 222 36.95 -13.65 4.49
N PRO A 223 35.96 -14.48 4.87
CA PRO A 223 36.21 -15.89 5.20
C PRO A 223 36.72 -16.68 3.98
N THR A 224 36.33 -16.30 2.76
CA THR A 224 36.65 -16.97 1.50
C THR A 224 38.02 -16.57 0.95
N CYS A 225 38.25 -15.28 0.70
CA CYS A 225 39.50 -14.80 0.07
C CYS A 225 40.53 -14.26 1.05
N LYS A 226 40.24 -14.23 2.36
CA LYS A 226 41.10 -13.72 3.44
C LYS A 226 41.51 -12.24 3.32
N LEU A 227 40.95 -11.52 2.35
CA LEU A 227 41.19 -10.08 2.21
C LEU A 227 40.54 -9.31 3.37
N SER A 228 41.23 -8.28 3.87
CA SER A 228 40.67 -7.33 4.82
C SER A 228 39.39 -6.69 4.26
N ARG A 229 38.40 -6.50 5.13
CA ARG A 229 37.19 -5.71 4.86
C ARG A 229 37.52 -4.26 4.50
N TRP A 230 38.60 -3.74 5.09
CA TRP A 230 38.98 -2.34 5.04
C TRP A 230 40.03 -2.10 3.96
N ASN A 231 39.84 -1.03 3.20
CA ASN A 231 40.84 -0.49 2.29
C ASN A 231 41.81 0.39 3.08
N THR A 232 43.07 -0.04 3.17
CA THR A 232 44.15 0.63 3.90
C THR A 232 44.95 1.59 3.04
N ASP A 233 44.65 1.73 1.75
CA ASP A 233 45.45 2.55 0.82
C ASP A 233 45.26 4.07 1.02
N ASN A 234 44.42 4.50 1.98
CA ASN A 234 44.17 5.91 2.32
C ASN A 234 44.82 6.33 3.65
N GLU A 235 46.06 5.89 3.91
CA GLU A 235 46.88 6.40 5.01
C GLU A 235 47.43 7.81 4.70
N SER A 236 46.55 8.82 4.69
CA SER A 236 46.97 10.22 4.83
C SER A 236 46.90 10.61 6.31
N GLY A 237 48.02 10.45 7.01
CA GLY A 237 48.38 11.25 8.19
C GLY A 237 47.53 11.14 9.46
N GLY A 238 47.99 10.33 10.42
CA GLY A 238 48.15 10.78 11.81
C GLY A 238 46.93 10.93 12.73
N ARG A 239 45.71 10.58 12.31
CA ARG A 239 44.56 10.44 13.21
C ARG A 239 43.89 9.11 12.93
N MET A 240 43.83 8.21 13.92
CA MET A 240 43.16 6.89 13.88
C MET A 240 42.15 6.80 12.72
N GLY A 241 42.64 6.31 11.58
CA GLY A 241 42.05 6.56 10.27
C GLY A 241 40.64 5.99 10.19
N LYS A 242 39.71 6.77 9.64
CA LYS A 242 38.36 6.32 9.36
C LYS A 242 38.44 5.04 8.50
N LYS A 243 38.01 3.91 9.05
CA LYS A 243 38.01 2.63 8.35
C LYS A 243 37.05 2.73 7.15
N ILE A 244 37.60 2.64 5.94
CA ILE A 244 36.83 2.71 4.69
C ILE A 244 36.71 1.29 4.12
N PRO A 245 35.51 0.76 3.89
CA PRO A 245 35.35 -0.56 3.28
C PRO A 245 35.67 -0.52 1.79
N TRP A 246 36.06 -1.66 1.21
CA TRP A 246 36.34 -1.78 -0.23
C TRP A 246 35.12 -1.50 -1.12
N LYS A 247 33.98 -2.09 -0.78
CA LYS A 247 32.70 -1.92 -1.49
C LYS A 247 31.58 -1.73 -0.47
N VAL A 248 30.54 -0.99 -0.88
CA VAL A 248 29.35 -0.76 -0.05
C VAL A 248 28.10 -1.01 -0.90
N LEU A 249 27.33 -2.01 -0.50
CA LEU A 249 25.96 -2.21 -0.94
C LEU A 249 25.05 -1.20 -0.23
N ARG A 250 24.19 -0.52 -1.00
CA ARG A 250 23.08 0.24 -0.42
C ARG A 250 21.80 -0.57 -0.55
N TYR A 251 21.24 -0.96 0.59
CA TYR A 251 20.01 -1.73 0.67
C TYR A 251 18.84 -0.84 1.09
N PHE A 252 17.75 -0.90 0.35
CA PHE A 252 16.53 -0.14 0.58
C PHE A 252 15.45 -1.11 1.05
N PRO A 253 15.06 -1.10 2.34
CA PRO A 253 14.03 -2.00 2.85
C PRO A 253 12.72 -1.89 2.06
N VAL A 254 12.14 -3.03 1.70
CA VAL A 254 10.96 -3.11 0.83
C VAL A 254 9.68 -3.23 1.65
N THR A 255 9.73 -3.88 2.82
CA THR A 255 8.57 -4.10 3.70
C THR A 255 7.82 -2.81 4.03
N PRO A 256 8.47 -1.73 4.50
CA PRO A 256 7.75 -0.50 4.83
C PRO A 256 7.11 0.15 3.62
N ARG A 257 7.68 -0.05 2.42
CA ARG A 257 7.16 0.49 1.16
C ARG A 257 5.96 -0.30 0.66
N LEU A 258 6.00 -1.62 0.78
CA LEU A 258 4.85 -2.49 0.47
C LEU A 258 3.70 -2.26 1.44
N GLN A 259 3.98 -2.10 2.73
CA GLN A 259 2.96 -1.76 3.73
C GLN A 259 2.21 -0.48 3.35
N LYS A 260 2.91 0.56 2.87
CA LYS A 260 2.29 1.81 2.40
C LYS A 260 1.31 1.61 1.24
N LEU A 261 1.52 0.63 0.37
CA LEU A 261 0.55 0.30 -0.69
C LEU A 261 -0.79 -0.21 -0.12
N PHE A 262 -0.77 -0.82 1.07
CA PHE A 262 -1.98 -1.26 1.76
C PHE A 262 -2.58 -0.20 2.71
N MET A 263 -1.87 0.90 2.96
CA MET A 263 -2.34 1.99 3.82
C MET A 263 -3.39 2.90 3.16
N SER A 264 -3.56 2.80 1.83
CA SER A 264 -4.60 3.51 1.09
C SER A 264 -5.67 2.52 0.65
N SER A 265 -6.94 2.78 0.95
CA SER A 265 -8.06 1.91 0.54
C SER A 265 -8.11 1.69 -0.98
N LYS A 266 -7.82 2.74 -1.76
CA LYS A 266 -7.73 2.66 -3.22
C LYS A 266 -6.60 1.73 -3.66
N THR A 267 -5.38 1.99 -3.18
CA THR A 267 -4.20 1.20 -3.57
C THR A 267 -4.28 -0.24 -3.05
N ALA A 268 -4.83 -0.47 -1.87
CA ALA A 268 -5.06 -1.81 -1.31
C ALA A 268 -6.06 -2.64 -2.14
N THR A 269 -7.06 -1.98 -2.74
CA THR A 269 -7.96 -2.62 -3.69
C THR A 269 -7.22 -3.01 -4.96
N ASP A 270 -6.40 -2.10 -5.51
CA ASP A 270 -5.57 -2.37 -6.68
C ASP A 270 -4.54 -3.48 -6.43
N MET A 271 -3.99 -3.59 -5.22
CA MET A 271 -3.06 -4.68 -4.83
C MET A 271 -3.71 -6.07 -4.87
N ARG A 272 -5.05 -6.16 -4.90
CA ARG A 272 -5.80 -7.41 -5.03
C ARG A 272 -6.36 -7.63 -6.43
N TRP A 273 -6.06 -6.72 -7.37
CA TRP A 273 -6.56 -6.74 -8.74
C TRP A 273 -6.30 -8.08 -9.43
N HIS A 274 -5.09 -8.63 -9.24
CA HIS A 274 -4.67 -9.91 -9.84
C HIS A 274 -5.62 -11.09 -9.52
N SER A 275 -6.33 -11.05 -8.40
CA SER A 275 -7.29 -12.10 -8.00
C SER A 275 -8.74 -11.71 -8.28
N LYS A 276 -9.16 -10.53 -7.82
CA LYS A 276 -10.58 -10.14 -7.75
C LYS A 276 -11.10 -9.45 -9.03
N ASN A 277 -10.33 -8.51 -9.59
CA ASN A 277 -10.84 -7.53 -10.55
C ASN A 277 -10.27 -7.70 -11.96
N ARG A 278 -9.71 -8.87 -12.26
CA ARG A 278 -9.16 -9.18 -13.59
C ARG A 278 -10.18 -9.89 -14.48
N PHE A 279 -10.12 -9.59 -15.77
CA PHE A 279 -10.89 -10.30 -16.79
C PHE A 279 -10.25 -11.67 -17.09
N LYS A 280 -11.05 -12.74 -17.12
CA LYS A 280 -10.58 -14.13 -17.32
C LYS A 280 -11.10 -14.67 -18.65
N ASP A 281 -10.60 -14.13 -19.76
CA ASP A 281 -10.96 -14.53 -21.13
C ASP A 281 -9.98 -15.52 -21.78
N GLY A 282 -8.94 -15.92 -21.05
CA GLY A 282 -7.89 -16.79 -21.56
C GLY A 282 -6.81 -16.09 -22.39
N ILE A 283 -6.87 -14.76 -22.53
CA ILE A 283 -5.87 -13.95 -23.23
C ILE A 283 -4.78 -13.53 -22.24
N LEU A 284 -3.52 -13.53 -22.69
CA LEU A 284 -2.39 -13.04 -21.90
C LEU A 284 -2.40 -11.50 -21.85
N ARG A 285 -3.07 -10.93 -20.84
CA ARG A 285 -3.17 -9.47 -20.63
C ARG A 285 -2.17 -8.97 -19.60
N HIS A 286 -1.86 -9.83 -18.63
CA HIS A 286 -0.92 -9.54 -17.55
C HIS A 286 -0.15 -10.82 -17.17
N LEU A 287 0.93 -10.68 -16.40
CA LEU A 287 1.75 -11.82 -15.95
C LEU A 287 0.95 -12.87 -15.18
N VAL A 288 -0.15 -12.47 -14.54
CA VAL A 288 -1.10 -13.36 -13.86
C VAL A 288 -1.76 -14.38 -14.79
N ASP A 289 -1.87 -14.07 -16.08
CA ASP A 289 -2.48 -14.96 -17.07
C ASP A 289 -1.46 -15.96 -17.64
N SER A 290 -0.16 -15.75 -17.36
CA SER A 290 0.93 -16.59 -17.84
C SER A 290 0.93 -17.99 -17.23
N MET A 291 1.50 -18.95 -17.95
CA MET A 291 1.70 -20.31 -17.45
C MET A 291 2.65 -20.37 -16.25
N ALA A 292 3.63 -19.47 -16.17
CA ALA A 292 4.55 -19.39 -15.05
C ALA A 292 3.81 -19.06 -13.74
N TRP A 293 2.91 -18.08 -13.77
CA TRP A 293 2.11 -17.71 -12.61
C TRP A 293 1.15 -18.83 -12.21
N LYS A 294 0.43 -19.42 -13.17
CA LYS A 294 -0.48 -20.55 -12.91
C LYS A 294 0.24 -21.76 -12.31
N SER A 295 1.45 -22.06 -12.81
CA SER A 295 2.31 -23.13 -12.28
C SER A 295 2.77 -22.84 -10.86
N PHE A 296 3.11 -21.58 -10.56
CA PHE A 296 3.45 -21.15 -9.20
C PHE A 296 2.26 -21.30 -8.25
N ASP A 297 1.07 -20.85 -8.65
CA ASP A 297 -0.14 -20.94 -7.84
C ASP A 297 -0.54 -22.39 -7.55
N TYR A 298 -0.35 -23.28 -8.54
CA TYR A 298 -0.56 -24.72 -8.35
C TYR A 298 0.41 -25.32 -7.32
N LYS A 299 1.70 -24.95 -7.37
CA LYS A 299 2.72 -25.43 -6.44
C LYS A 299 2.56 -24.86 -5.03
N HIS A 300 2.05 -23.63 -4.92
CA HIS A 300 1.94 -22.88 -3.67
C HIS A 300 0.48 -22.47 -3.41
N SER A 301 -0.41 -23.45 -3.33
CA SER A 301 -1.87 -23.24 -3.20
C SER A 301 -2.26 -22.39 -1.98
N LEU A 302 -1.61 -22.62 -0.82
CA LEU A 302 -1.83 -21.80 0.39
C LEU A 302 -1.46 -20.33 0.16
N PHE A 303 -0.37 -20.08 -0.57
CA PHE A 303 0.05 -18.72 -0.92
C PHE A 303 -0.93 -18.09 -1.92
N ALA A 304 -1.40 -18.85 -2.91
CA ALA A 304 -2.33 -18.36 -3.92
C ALA A 304 -3.72 -18.03 -3.36
N ASN A 305 -4.17 -18.79 -2.36
CA ASN A 305 -5.48 -18.58 -1.71
C ASN A 305 -5.56 -17.27 -0.92
N GLU A 306 -4.44 -16.77 -0.39
CA GLU A 306 -4.40 -15.48 0.29
C GLU A 306 -4.17 -14.35 -0.74
N HIS A 307 -5.26 -13.67 -1.11
CA HIS A 307 -5.24 -12.64 -2.17
C HIS A 307 -4.43 -11.38 -1.81
N ARG A 308 -4.07 -11.20 -0.54
CA ARG A 308 -3.19 -10.09 -0.10
C ARG A 308 -1.71 -10.40 -0.32
N ASN A 309 -1.36 -11.65 -0.61
CA ASN A 309 0.00 -12.02 -0.89
C ASN A 309 0.52 -11.32 -2.15
N ILE A 310 1.70 -10.75 -2.02
CA ILE A 310 2.28 -9.88 -3.03
C ILE A 310 3.18 -10.72 -3.92
N ARG A 311 3.05 -10.53 -5.24
CA ARG A 311 4.02 -11.08 -6.20
C ARG A 311 4.85 -9.95 -6.77
N LEU A 312 6.15 -10.14 -6.73
CA LEU A 312 7.13 -9.14 -7.12
C LEU A 312 7.89 -9.62 -8.35
N GLY A 313 7.97 -8.77 -9.35
CA GLY A 313 8.98 -8.87 -10.40
C GLY A 313 10.29 -8.33 -9.89
N LEU A 314 11.39 -9.00 -10.23
CA LEU A 314 12.74 -8.51 -9.97
C LEU A 314 13.43 -8.30 -11.32
N ALA A 315 14.00 -7.11 -11.52
CA ALA A 315 14.87 -6.82 -12.65
C ALA A 315 16.19 -6.23 -12.14
N THR A 316 17.28 -6.58 -12.80
CA THR A 316 18.60 -6.02 -12.54
C THR A 316 19.41 -6.05 -13.82
N ASP A 317 20.23 -5.03 -14.01
CA ASP A 317 21.22 -4.96 -15.07
C ASP A 317 22.34 -4.01 -14.65
N GLY A 318 23.51 -4.13 -15.27
CA GLY A 318 24.64 -3.24 -15.05
C GLY A 318 24.64 -2.08 -16.02
N PHE A 319 24.84 -0.86 -15.54
CA PHE A 319 25.08 0.30 -16.42
C PHE A 319 26.27 1.14 -15.96
N ILE A 320 26.87 1.86 -16.92
CA ILE A 320 28.00 2.76 -16.67
C ILE A 320 27.47 4.19 -16.75
N PRO A 321 27.36 4.92 -15.62
CA PRO A 321 26.75 6.25 -15.59
C PRO A 321 27.57 7.34 -16.33
N TYR A 322 28.86 7.11 -16.56
CA TYR A 322 29.79 8.09 -17.14
C TYR A 322 30.22 7.74 -18.57
N GLY A 323 29.33 7.10 -19.33
CA GLY A 323 29.52 6.60 -20.70
C GLY A 323 30.77 7.12 -21.43
N ASN A 324 31.72 6.22 -21.67
CA ASN A 324 32.98 6.41 -22.42
C ASN A 324 34.17 7.12 -21.75
N MET A 325 34.10 7.58 -20.51
CA MET A 325 35.34 7.94 -19.80
C MET A 325 35.97 6.67 -19.21
N ASN A 326 37.30 6.59 -19.23
CA ASN A 326 38.18 5.45 -18.88
C ASN A 326 38.09 4.98 -17.39
N ILE A 327 36.89 5.08 -16.80
CA ILE A 327 36.57 4.77 -15.42
C ILE A 327 35.83 3.43 -15.44
N ASN A 328 36.50 2.38 -15.01
CA ASN A 328 35.87 1.10 -14.72
C ASN A 328 34.98 1.29 -13.48
N TYR A 329 33.73 1.71 -13.68
CA TYR A 329 32.73 1.85 -12.62
C TYR A 329 31.35 1.46 -13.14
N SER A 330 30.80 0.41 -12.53
CA SER A 330 29.49 -0.13 -12.86
C SER A 330 28.52 0.11 -11.70
N ILE A 331 27.29 0.44 -12.06
CA ILE A 331 26.16 0.54 -11.13
C ILE A 331 25.17 -0.56 -11.49
N TRP A 332 24.82 -1.38 -10.50
CA TRP A 332 23.84 -2.45 -10.62
C TRP A 332 22.67 -2.18 -9.67
N PRO A 333 21.59 -1.55 -10.16
CA PRO A 333 20.34 -1.48 -9.42
C PRO A 333 19.61 -2.83 -9.47
N VAL A 334 19.02 -3.22 -8.33
CA VAL A 334 18.01 -4.28 -8.28
C VAL A 334 16.67 -3.63 -8.01
N ILE A 335 15.76 -3.76 -8.96
CA ILE A 335 14.48 -3.07 -8.98
C ILE A 335 13.36 -4.11 -8.81
N LEU A 336 12.38 -3.77 -7.99
CA LEU A 336 11.20 -4.58 -7.74
C LEU A 336 9.95 -3.91 -8.28
N PHE A 337 9.05 -4.75 -8.82
CA PHE A 337 7.76 -4.34 -9.37
C PHE A 337 6.63 -5.13 -8.70
N PRO A 338 5.63 -4.49 -8.08
CA PRO A 338 4.48 -5.18 -7.51
C PRO A 338 3.52 -5.61 -8.63
N TYR A 339 3.73 -6.82 -9.17
CA TYR A 339 2.87 -7.43 -10.18
C TYR A 339 1.48 -7.82 -9.66
N SER A 340 1.21 -7.65 -8.37
CA SER A 340 -0.17 -7.72 -7.86
C SER A 340 -1.05 -6.55 -8.34
N LEU A 341 -0.44 -5.43 -8.72
CA LEU A 341 -1.13 -4.25 -9.27
C LEU A 341 -1.59 -4.46 -10.72
N PRO A 342 -2.59 -3.68 -11.18
CA PRO A 342 -3.05 -3.76 -12.57
C PRO A 342 -2.01 -3.28 -13.59
N PRO A 343 -2.16 -3.67 -14.88
CA PRO A 343 -1.19 -3.39 -15.95
C PRO A 343 -0.88 -1.90 -16.14
N TRP A 344 -1.87 -1.02 -15.90
CA TRP A 344 -1.69 0.43 -16.05
C TRP A 344 -0.95 1.08 -14.88
N MET A 345 -0.68 0.35 -13.79
CA MET A 345 0.01 0.83 -12.60
C MET A 345 1.36 0.15 -12.35
N CYS A 346 1.47 -1.17 -12.52
CA CYS A 346 2.59 -1.96 -12.02
C CYS A 346 3.99 -1.54 -12.54
N MET A 347 4.06 -0.84 -13.68
CA MET A 347 5.29 -0.32 -14.28
C MET A 347 5.43 1.21 -14.21
N LYS A 348 4.54 1.92 -13.49
CA LYS A 348 4.63 3.38 -13.32
C LYS A 348 5.63 3.74 -12.22
N GLU A 349 6.31 4.87 -12.38
CA GLU A 349 7.37 5.36 -11.47
C GLU A 349 7.07 5.22 -9.97
N PRO A 350 5.86 5.54 -9.44
CA PRO A 350 5.58 5.42 -8.01
C PRO A 350 5.63 3.98 -7.47
N TYR A 351 5.52 2.99 -8.35
CA TYR A 351 5.48 1.56 -8.01
C TYR A 351 6.77 0.82 -8.40
N VAL A 352 7.81 1.55 -8.81
CA VAL A 352 9.12 1.00 -9.11
C VAL A 352 10.00 1.12 -7.87
N PHE A 353 10.32 0.00 -7.23
CA PHE A 353 11.07 -0.01 -5.99
C PHE A 353 12.53 -0.38 -6.21
N LEU A 354 13.43 0.61 -6.11
CA LEU A 354 14.86 0.32 -5.97
C LEU A 354 15.08 -0.41 -4.64
N SER A 355 15.59 -1.63 -4.68
CA SER A 355 15.83 -2.48 -3.50
C SER A 355 17.31 -2.55 -3.14
N LEU A 356 18.18 -2.63 -4.13
CA LEU A 356 19.63 -2.70 -3.96
C LEU A 356 20.29 -1.75 -4.94
N LEU A 357 21.35 -1.10 -4.50
CA LEU A 357 22.28 -0.37 -5.36
C LEU A 357 23.69 -0.87 -5.07
N ILE A 358 24.21 -1.66 -6.00
CA ILE A 358 25.54 -2.24 -5.93
C ILE A 358 26.47 -1.35 -6.75
N LEU A 359 27.52 -0.89 -6.10
CA LEU A 359 28.47 0.07 -6.64
C LEU A 359 29.86 -0.55 -6.66
N GLY A 360 30.56 -0.49 -7.80
CA GLY A 360 31.94 -0.96 -7.87
C GLY A 360 32.49 -1.07 -9.29
N SER A 361 33.81 -1.19 -9.40
CA SER A 361 34.52 -1.29 -10.68
C SER A 361 34.13 -2.51 -11.51
N ASP A 362 33.98 -3.65 -10.85
CA ASP A 362 33.88 -4.95 -11.53
C ASP A 362 32.45 -5.51 -11.56
N GLY A 363 31.46 -4.72 -11.14
CA GLY A 363 30.07 -5.20 -10.95
C GLY A 363 29.99 -6.42 -10.01
N PRO A 364 28.80 -6.98 -9.79
CA PRO A 364 28.60 -8.27 -9.16
C PRO A 364 28.71 -9.44 -10.16
N SER A 365 28.39 -9.24 -11.45
CA SER A 365 28.37 -10.30 -12.48
C SER A 365 27.66 -11.58 -11.97
N ASN A 366 28.35 -12.72 -11.94
CA ASN A 366 27.82 -14.00 -11.45
C ASN A 366 27.57 -14.05 -9.94
N ASP A 367 28.13 -13.12 -9.16
CA ASP A 367 28.04 -13.08 -7.68
C ASP A 367 26.85 -12.21 -7.19
N ILE A 368 25.85 -11.97 -8.04
CA ILE A 368 24.68 -11.15 -7.70
C ILE A 368 23.86 -11.75 -6.55
N ASP A 369 23.86 -13.07 -6.42
CA ASP A 369 23.19 -13.82 -5.36
C ASP A 369 23.69 -13.42 -3.96
N VAL A 370 24.99 -13.13 -3.83
CA VAL A 370 25.61 -12.65 -2.59
C VAL A 370 24.96 -11.34 -2.13
N TYR A 371 24.68 -10.44 -3.07
CA TYR A 371 24.10 -9.13 -2.80
C TYR A 371 22.59 -9.16 -2.58
N ILE A 372 21.89 -10.13 -3.15
CA ILE A 372 20.42 -10.27 -3.04
C ILE A 372 20.00 -10.84 -1.67
N ARG A 373 20.94 -11.39 -0.89
CA ARG A 373 20.65 -12.01 0.42
C ARG A 373 19.82 -11.16 1.39
N PRO A 374 20.09 -9.86 1.63
CA PRO A 374 19.27 -9.05 2.54
C PRO A 374 17.83 -8.93 2.07
N LEU A 375 17.62 -8.83 0.75
CA LEU A 375 16.29 -8.78 0.16
C LEU A 375 15.55 -10.11 0.35
N ILE A 376 16.19 -11.26 0.10
CA ILE A 376 15.56 -12.58 0.33
C ILE A 376 15.16 -12.74 1.80
N ASP A 377 16.04 -12.35 2.71
CA ASP A 377 15.79 -12.46 4.15
C ASP A 377 14.66 -11.56 4.64
N GLU A 378 14.44 -10.42 3.97
CA GLU A 378 13.27 -9.58 4.19
C GLU A 378 12.01 -10.21 3.60
N LEU A 379 12.05 -10.69 2.36
CA LEU A 379 10.89 -11.30 1.68
C LEU A 379 10.39 -12.55 2.38
N LYS A 380 11.26 -13.32 3.06
CA LYS A 380 10.87 -14.49 3.85
C LYS A 380 10.12 -14.16 5.15
N LYS A 381 10.15 -12.90 5.59
CA LYS A 381 9.43 -12.44 6.79
C LYS A 381 8.04 -11.89 6.48
N LEU A 382 7.79 -11.58 5.20
CA LEU A 382 6.48 -11.22 4.66
C LEU A 382 5.66 -12.49 4.47
#